data_AF-A0A1D8TPT7-F1
#
_entry.id   AF-A0A1D8TPT7-F1
#
_cell.length_a   1.000
_cell.length_b   1.000
_cell.length_c   1.000
_cell.angle_alpha   90.00
_cell.angle_beta   90.00
_cell.angle_gamma   90.00
#
_symmetry.space_group_name_H-M   'P 1'
#
loop_
_entity.id
_entity.type
_entity.pdbx_description
1 polymer ?
#
loop_
_entity_poly.entity_id
_entity_poly.type
_entity_poly.pdbx_seq_one_letter_code
_entity_poly.pdbx_strand_id
1 'polypeptide(L)'
;MSNQENQKNKELNEWIKRNPDSRELKRALAVKFVIDGWNYQSISEALNVSKSFISKWKKRFNTAGIEGLKLSYKGGKGYLNKKEKQEVIDWLQKQSDWSLYELKFYLVDKYNVSFKSLSSYYYLLAEAKNNLQKTKKNHPDQEKLLDNLLHCLGASHI
;
A
#
# COMPACT_ATOMS: atom_id res chain seq x y z
N MET A 1 37.68 -7.86 21.16
CA MET A 1 36.37 -7.67 20.50
C MET A 1 35.43 -8.75 21.01
N SER A 2 34.28 -8.40 21.59
CA SER A 2 33.37 -9.38 22.20
C SER A 2 32.68 -10.23 21.12
N ASN A 3 32.35 -11.48 21.45
CA ASN A 3 31.69 -12.41 20.52
C ASN A 3 30.35 -11.86 20.00
N GLN A 4 29.68 -11.03 20.80
CA GLN A 4 28.41 -10.38 20.46
C GLN A 4 28.57 -9.26 19.42
N GLU A 5 29.69 -8.53 19.46
CA GLU A 5 29.95 -7.43 18.53
C GLU A 5 30.29 -7.94 17.12
N ASN A 6 31.05 -9.04 17.06
CA ASN A 6 31.32 -9.76 15.81
C ASN A 6 30.04 -10.29 15.16
N GLN A 7 29.12 -10.83 15.97
CA GLN A 7 27.83 -11.32 15.49
C GLN A 7 26.96 -10.19 14.93
N LYS A 8 26.86 -9.04 15.62
CA LYS A 8 26.12 -7.87 15.13
C LYS A 8 26.68 -7.34 13.80
N ASN A 9 28.01 -7.31 13.65
CA ASN A 9 28.65 -6.89 12.39
C ASN A 9 28.33 -7.86 11.24
N LYS A 10 28.34 -9.18 11.50
CA LYS A 10 27.94 -10.19 10.51
C LYS A 10 26.49 -10.00 10.07
N GLU A 11 25.56 -9.81 11.01
CA GLU A 11 24.15 -9.55 10.72
C GLU A 11 23.93 -8.26 9.92
N LEU A 12 24.71 -7.21 10.22
CA LEU A 12 24.68 -5.95 9.48
C LEU A 12 25.12 -6.12 8.02
N ASN A 13 26.19 -6.88 7.80
CA ASN A 13 26.67 -7.16 6.45
C ASN A 13 25.65 -7.97 5.64
N GLU A 14 25.04 -8.99 6.24
CA GLU A 14 23.98 -9.77 5.60
C GLU A 14 22.73 -8.93 5.32
N TRP A 15 22.37 -8.02 6.23
CA TRP A 15 21.27 -7.09 6.02
C TRP A 15 21.52 -6.15 4.83
N ILE A 16 22.72 -5.60 4.71
CA ILE A 16 23.11 -4.73 3.57
C ILE A 16 23.05 -5.52 2.26
N LYS A 17 23.57 -6.76 2.23
CA LYS A 17 23.55 -7.62 1.03
C LYS A 17 22.13 -7.94 0.53
N ARG A 18 21.15 -8.04 1.44
CA ARG A 18 19.74 -8.26 1.07
C ARG A 18 19.09 -7.06 0.38
N ASN A 19 19.79 -5.91 0.31
CA ASN A 19 19.32 -4.70 -0.35
C ASN A 19 17.89 -4.27 0.10
N PRO A 20 17.71 -3.93 1.39
CA PRO A 20 16.41 -3.58 1.96
C PRO A 20 15.91 -2.22 1.43
N ASP A 21 14.79 -1.71 1.97
CA ASP A 21 14.28 -0.37 1.65
C ASP A 21 15.41 0.66 1.67
N SER A 22 15.41 1.58 0.70
CA SER A 22 16.51 2.53 0.50
C SER A 22 16.84 3.36 1.75
N ARG A 23 15.84 3.61 2.63
CA ARG A 23 16.05 4.29 3.91
C ARG A 23 16.75 3.38 4.91
N GLU A 24 16.35 2.12 5.00
CA GLU A 24 16.98 1.11 5.88
C GLU A 24 18.41 0.82 5.44
N LEU A 25 18.63 0.69 4.13
CA LEU A 25 19.97 0.51 3.54
C LEU A 25 20.88 1.70 3.87
N LYS A 26 20.40 2.93 3.67
CA LYS A 26 21.19 4.14 3.97
C LYS A 26 21.58 4.22 5.46
N ARG A 27 20.68 3.80 6.36
CA ARG A 27 20.98 3.72 7.80
C ARG A 27 22.04 2.65 8.10
N ALA A 28 21.90 1.47 7.48
CA ALA A 28 22.84 0.37 7.65
C ALA A 28 24.24 0.73 7.15
N LEU A 29 24.35 1.37 5.99
CA LEU A 29 25.63 1.86 5.45
C LEU A 29 26.28 2.89 6.36
N ALA A 30 25.51 3.85 6.90
CA ALA A 30 26.04 4.83 7.85
C ALA A 30 26.64 4.17 9.09
N VAL A 31 25.98 3.13 9.63
CA VAL A 31 26.51 2.38 10.77
C VAL A 31 27.74 1.55 10.39
N LYS A 32 27.69 0.88 9.24
CA LYS A 32 28.79 0.06 8.72
C LYS A 32 30.07 0.89 8.56
N PHE A 33 29.99 2.07 7.98
CA PHE A 33 31.16 2.96 7.85
C PHE A 33 31.71 3.42 9.20
N VAL A 34 30.87 3.66 10.21
CA VAL A 34 31.36 3.95 11.56
C VAL A 34 32.11 2.74 12.16
N ILE A 35 31.60 1.53 11.97
CA ILE A 35 32.25 0.29 12.42
C ILE A 35 33.59 0.09 11.70
N ASP A 36 33.66 0.45 10.42
CA ASP A 36 34.87 0.40 9.60
C ASP A 36 35.84 1.56 9.90
N GLY A 37 35.57 2.39 10.92
CA GLY A 37 36.48 3.42 11.39
C GLY A 37 36.42 4.74 10.63
N TRP A 38 35.44 4.95 9.74
CA TRP A 38 35.29 6.21 9.05
C TRP A 38 34.85 7.32 10.01
N ASN A 39 35.40 8.52 9.82
CA ASN A 39 34.97 9.69 10.57
C ASN A 39 33.60 10.19 10.07
N TYR A 40 32.88 10.92 10.91
CA TYR A 40 31.52 11.36 10.60
C TYR A 40 31.45 12.36 9.44
N GLN A 41 32.52 13.11 9.16
CA GLN A 41 32.56 14.04 8.03
C GLN A 41 32.56 13.28 6.71
N SER A 42 33.46 12.31 6.53
CA SER A 42 33.56 11.51 5.32
C SER A 42 32.28 10.70 5.05
N ILE A 43 31.64 10.18 6.11
CA ILE A 43 30.35 9.46 5.97
C ILE A 43 29.23 10.43 5.56
N SER A 44 29.20 11.63 6.15
CA SER A 44 28.19 12.66 5.86
C SER A 44 28.22 13.03 4.39
N GLU A 45 29.42 13.26 3.84
CA GLU A 45 29.65 13.57 2.44
C GLU A 45 29.30 12.39 1.53
N ALA A 46 29.80 11.19 1.84
CA ALA A 46 29.58 10.00 1.02
C ALA A 46 28.10 9.59 0.89
N LEU A 47 27.31 9.73 1.96
CA LEU A 47 25.90 9.33 1.98
C LEU A 47 24.92 10.49 1.79
N ASN A 48 25.44 11.73 1.71
CA ASN A 48 24.67 12.98 1.71
C ASN A 48 23.65 13.03 2.86
N VAL A 49 24.12 12.87 4.09
CA VAL A 49 23.32 12.89 5.33
C VAL A 49 23.99 13.75 6.39
N SER A 50 23.24 14.18 7.40
CA SER A 50 23.83 14.94 8.53
C SER A 50 24.62 14.05 9.49
N LYS A 51 25.57 14.63 10.23
CA LYS A 51 26.26 13.95 11.36
C LYS A 51 25.28 13.46 12.43
N SER A 52 24.19 14.19 12.65
CA SER A 52 23.13 13.80 13.58
C SER A 52 22.37 12.55 13.12
N PHE A 53 22.18 12.36 11.81
CA PHE A 53 21.62 11.13 11.24
C PHE A 53 22.52 9.94 11.58
N ILE A 54 23.83 10.05 11.34
CA ILE A 54 24.82 8.98 11.63
C ILE A 54 24.79 8.61 13.12
N SER A 55 24.89 9.62 14.00
CA SER A 55 24.86 9.44 15.46
C SER A 55 23.58 8.72 15.92
N LYS A 56 22.42 9.15 15.40
CA LYS A 56 21.11 8.55 15.72
C LYS A 56 21.07 7.06 15.37
N TRP A 57 21.50 6.68 14.17
CA TRP A 57 21.40 5.29 13.71
C TRP A 57 22.47 4.40 14.32
N LYS A 58 23.68 4.91 14.57
CA LYS A 58 24.68 4.22 15.41
C LYS A 58 24.09 3.87 16.77
N LYS A 59 23.50 4.86 17.46
CA LYS A 59 22.88 4.64 18.78
C LYS A 59 21.79 3.57 18.71
N ARG A 60 20.88 3.68 17.74
CA ARG A 60 19.78 2.71 17.57
C ARG A 60 20.27 1.30 17.27
N PHE A 61 21.30 1.15 16.43
CA PHE A 61 21.91 -0.15 16.15
C PHE A 61 22.59 -0.75 17.38
N ASN A 62 23.33 0.06 18.15
CA ASN A 62 23.98 -0.42 19.36
C ASN A 62 22.95 -0.97 20.36
N THR A 63 21.82 -0.29 20.50
CA THR A 63 20.72 -0.68 21.40
C THR A 63 19.94 -1.90 20.89
N ALA A 64 19.53 -1.94 19.62
CA ALA A 64 18.53 -2.90 19.12
C ALA A 64 18.99 -3.72 17.89
N GLY A 65 20.26 -3.65 17.50
CA GLY A 65 20.78 -4.33 16.32
C GLY A 65 20.06 -3.90 15.05
N ILE A 66 19.79 -4.87 14.16
CA ILE A 66 19.10 -4.64 12.88
C ILE A 66 17.68 -4.09 13.09
N GLU A 67 16.97 -4.51 14.14
CA GLU A 67 15.63 -3.98 14.44
C GLU A 67 15.66 -2.46 14.68
N GLY A 68 16.77 -1.94 15.22
CA GLY A 68 16.99 -0.50 15.40
C GLY A 68 17.13 0.29 14.09
N LEU A 69 17.44 -0.39 12.98
CA LEU A 69 17.62 0.22 11.65
C LEU A 69 16.36 0.13 10.79
N LYS A 70 15.53 -0.86 11.05
CA LYS A 70 14.27 -1.06 10.34
C LYS A 70 13.33 0.12 10.53
N LEU A 71 12.49 0.34 9.53
CA LEU A 71 11.38 1.27 9.59
C LEU A 71 10.37 0.75 10.62
N SER A 72 10.32 1.42 11.77
CA SER A 72 9.22 1.24 12.74
C SER A 72 7.84 1.47 12.12
N TYR A 73 7.76 2.29 11.08
CA TYR A 73 6.55 2.57 10.30
C TYR A 73 6.84 2.29 8.83
N LYS A 74 6.31 1.20 8.27
CA LYS A 74 6.52 0.78 6.87
C LYS A 74 5.82 1.70 5.84
N GLY A 75 5.43 2.92 6.23
CA GLY A 75 4.26 3.56 5.64
C GLY A 75 3.02 2.76 6.03
N GLY A 76 1.85 3.41 6.15
CA GLY A 76 0.63 2.62 6.05
C GLY A 76 0.68 1.93 4.69
N LYS A 77 0.39 0.63 4.62
CA LYS A 77 -0.18 0.08 3.38
C LYS A 77 -1.26 1.10 3.03
N GLY A 78 -1.14 1.80 1.90
CA GLY A 78 -2.31 2.52 1.38
C GLY A 78 -3.41 1.48 1.43
N TYR A 79 -4.45 1.74 2.23
CA TYR A 79 -5.33 0.69 2.75
C TYR A 79 -5.74 -0.31 1.67
N LEU A 80 -5.89 0.16 0.43
CA LEU A 80 -5.92 -0.70 -0.75
C LEU A 80 -4.91 -0.20 -1.78
N ASN A 81 -4.13 -1.10 -2.38
CA ASN A 81 -3.39 -0.80 -3.61
C ASN A 81 -4.37 -0.66 -4.79
N LYS A 82 -3.91 -0.20 -5.96
CA LYS A 82 -4.81 0.05 -7.10
C LYS A 82 -5.63 -1.17 -7.52
N LYS A 83 -5.04 -2.37 -7.49
CA LYS A 83 -5.71 -3.63 -7.84
C LYS A 83 -6.73 -4.02 -6.76
N GLU A 84 -6.32 -4.02 -5.49
CA GLU A 84 -7.19 -4.30 -4.35
C GLU A 84 -8.39 -3.32 -4.32
N LYS A 85 -8.14 -2.04 -4.63
CA LYS A 85 -9.19 -1.03 -4.74
C LYS A 85 -10.17 -1.36 -5.86
N GLN A 86 -9.68 -1.69 -7.06
CA GLN A 86 -10.54 -2.05 -8.18
C GLN A 86 -11.39 -3.29 -7.86
N GLU A 87 -10.81 -4.32 -7.23
CA GLU A 87 -11.54 -5.51 -6.80
C GLU A 87 -12.66 -5.19 -5.80
N VAL A 88 -12.42 -4.26 -4.87
CA VAL A 88 -13.44 -3.78 -3.93
C VAL A 88 -14.54 -3.02 -4.68
N ILE A 89 -14.18 -2.17 -5.64
CA ILE A 89 -15.16 -1.46 -6.48
C ILE A 89 -16.02 -2.46 -7.27
N ASP A 90 -15.41 -3.43 -7.95
CA ASP A 90 -16.12 -4.43 -8.75
C ASP A 90 -17.05 -5.30 -7.87
N TRP A 91 -16.61 -5.63 -6.65
CA TRP A 91 -17.44 -6.35 -5.66
C TRP A 91 -18.63 -5.52 -5.19
N LEU A 92 -18.44 -4.21 -4.95
CA LEU A 92 -19.54 -3.29 -4.61
C LEU A 92 -20.55 -3.16 -5.76
N GLN A 93 -20.08 -3.15 -7.00
CA GLN A 93 -20.95 -3.01 -8.18
C GLN A 93 -21.86 -4.22 -8.46
N LYS A 94 -21.48 -5.41 -7.97
CA LYS A 94 -22.26 -6.65 -8.14
C LYS A 94 -23.41 -6.78 -7.15
N GLN A 95 -23.46 -5.93 -6.12
CA GLN A 95 -24.47 -5.96 -5.08
C GLN A 95 -25.57 -4.93 -5.38
N SER A 96 -26.83 -5.33 -5.16
CA SER A 96 -28.01 -4.47 -5.34
C SER A 96 -28.14 -3.42 -4.25
N ASP A 97 -27.76 -3.76 -3.02
CA ASP A 97 -27.71 -2.88 -1.85
C ASP A 97 -26.42 -3.12 -1.08
N TRP A 98 -25.94 -2.11 -0.35
CA TRP A 98 -24.74 -2.24 0.49
C TRP A 98 -24.98 -1.57 1.84
N SER A 99 -24.60 -2.26 2.90
CA SER A 99 -24.40 -1.65 4.20
C SER A 99 -22.93 -1.26 4.41
N LEU A 100 -22.71 -0.17 5.15
CA LEU A 100 -21.37 0.22 5.59
C LEU A 100 -20.71 -0.89 6.44
N TYR A 101 -21.52 -1.69 7.12
CA TYR A 101 -21.07 -2.83 7.93
C TYR A 101 -20.46 -3.93 7.05
N GLU A 102 -21.14 -4.32 5.97
CA GLU A 102 -20.64 -5.34 5.03
C GLU A 102 -19.35 -4.90 4.34
N LEU A 103 -19.26 -3.63 3.93
CA LEU A 103 -18.01 -3.10 3.37
C LEU A 103 -16.86 -3.15 4.38
N LYS A 104 -17.12 -2.79 5.64
CA LYS A 104 -16.11 -2.89 6.72
C LYS A 104 -15.66 -4.33 6.93
N PHE A 105 -16.62 -5.25 7.04
CA PHE A 105 -16.34 -6.67 7.24
C PHE A 105 -15.51 -7.24 6.09
N TYR A 106 -15.92 -7.01 4.85
CA TYR A 106 -15.22 -7.49 3.65
C TYR A 106 -13.79 -6.97 3.55
N LEU A 107 -13.55 -5.70 3.89
CA LEU A 107 -12.20 -5.11 3.87
C LEU A 107 -11.28 -5.72 4.93
N VAL A 108 -11.80 -5.99 6.13
CA VAL A 108 -11.05 -6.65 7.20
C VAL A 108 -10.78 -8.10 6.84
N ASP A 109 -11.80 -8.85 6.44
CA ASP A 109 -11.69 -10.28 6.15
C ASP A 109 -10.73 -10.57 4.98
N LYS A 110 -10.90 -9.87 3.85
CA LYS A 110 -10.18 -10.19 2.62
C LYS A 110 -8.82 -9.50 2.48
N TYR A 111 -8.69 -8.28 3.01
CA TYR A 111 -7.50 -7.46 2.81
C TYR A 111 -6.78 -7.08 4.12
N ASN A 112 -7.35 -7.44 5.28
CA ASN A 112 -6.91 -7.05 6.62
C ASN A 112 -6.81 -5.52 6.76
N VAL A 113 -7.86 -4.82 6.31
CA VAL A 113 -7.90 -3.37 6.13
C VAL A 113 -9.06 -2.75 6.90
N SER A 114 -8.73 -1.78 7.76
CA SER A 114 -9.72 -0.97 8.46
C SER A 114 -9.30 0.50 8.43
N PHE A 115 -10.11 1.36 7.79
CA PHE A 115 -9.81 2.78 7.72
C PHE A 115 -10.13 3.47 9.06
N LYS A 116 -9.28 4.41 9.46
CA LYS A 116 -9.53 5.28 10.63
C LYS A 116 -10.71 6.22 10.42
N SER A 117 -10.96 6.65 9.18
CA SER A 117 -12.02 7.62 8.85
C SER A 117 -13.15 6.96 8.08
N LEU A 118 -14.39 7.31 8.46
CA LEU A 118 -15.59 6.93 7.72
C LEU A 118 -15.58 7.44 6.28
N SER A 119 -14.98 8.62 6.04
CA SER A 119 -14.88 9.23 4.71
C SER A 119 -14.17 8.33 3.70
N SER A 120 -13.20 7.52 4.16
CA SER A 120 -12.49 6.59 3.28
C SER A 120 -13.38 5.44 2.79
N TYR A 121 -14.32 4.98 3.61
CA TYR A 121 -15.33 4.00 3.18
C TYR A 121 -16.33 4.63 2.20
N TYR A 122 -16.80 5.84 2.49
CA TYR A 122 -17.73 6.55 1.60
C TYR A 122 -17.13 6.88 0.23
N TYR A 123 -15.82 7.12 0.16
CA TYR A 123 -15.13 7.33 -1.10
C TYR A 123 -15.19 6.10 -2.01
N LEU A 124 -14.98 4.88 -1.46
CA LEU A 124 -15.12 3.64 -2.21
C LEU A 124 -16.55 3.43 -2.71
N LEU A 125 -17.54 3.72 -1.87
CA LEU A 125 -18.95 3.63 -2.25
C LEU A 125 -19.31 4.63 -3.36
N ALA A 126 -18.85 5.88 -3.25
CA ALA A 126 -19.11 6.92 -4.25
C ALA A 126 -18.46 6.57 -5.60
N GLU A 127 -17.25 6.02 -5.58
CA GLU A 127 -16.53 5.60 -6.78
C GLU A 127 -17.22 4.41 -7.48
N ALA A 128 -17.73 3.44 -6.72
CA ALA A 128 -18.51 2.33 -7.27
C ALA A 128 -19.80 2.81 -7.95
N LYS A 129 -20.54 3.74 -7.30
CA LYS A 129 -21.74 4.37 -7.88
C LYS A 129 -21.44 5.13 -9.17
N ASN A 130 -20.37 5.93 -9.19
CA ASN A 130 -20.00 6.73 -10.36
C ASN A 130 -19.59 5.84 -11.54
N ASN A 131 -18.93 4.71 -11.28
CA ASN A 131 -18.57 3.76 -12.31
C ASN A 131 -19.80 3.03 -12.88
N LEU A 132 -20.83 2.74 -12.09
CA LEU A 132 -22.12 2.19 -12.59
C LEU A 132 -22.84 3.17 -13.52
N GLN A 133 -22.80 4.48 -13.23
CA GLN A 133 -23.41 5.48 -14.11
C GLN A 133 -22.67 5.60 -15.45
N LYS A 134 -21.33 5.42 -15.43
CA LYS A 134 -20.52 5.39 -16.65
C LYS A 134 -20.76 4.13 -17.50
N THR A 135 -20.94 2.96 -16.88
CA THR A 135 -21.27 1.73 -17.62
C THR A 135 -22.68 1.78 -18.22
N LYS A 136 -23.65 2.38 -17.52
CA LYS A 136 -24.99 2.65 -18.08
C LYS A 136 -24.96 3.61 -19.27
N LYS A 137 -24.12 4.66 -19.22
CA LYS A 137 -23.96 5.61 -20.33
C LYS A 137 -23.26 4.99 -21.56
N ASN A 138 -22.52 3.90 -21.37
CA ASN A 138 -21.77 3.19 -22.40
C ASN A 138 -22.44 1.89 -22.86
N HIS A 139 -23.72 1.64 -22.53
CA HIS A 139 -24.53 0.62 -23.19
C HIS A 139 -25.25 1.25 -24.39
N PRO A 140 -24.80 1.05 -25.64
CA PRO A 140 -25.62 1.30 -26.81
C PRO A 140 -26.59 0.12 -26.95
N ASP A 141 -27.86 0.36 -26.66
CA ASP A 141 -29.05 -0.29 -27.25
C ASP A 141 -30.22 -0.26 -26.26
N GLN A 142 -30.85 0.91 -26.17
CA GLN A 142 -32.27 0.99 -25.82
C GLN A 142 -33.06 1.76 -26.88
N GLU A 143 -32.61 1.74 -28.13
CA GLU A 143 -33.41 2.20 -29.27
C GLU A 143 -33.96 1.04 -30.12
N LYS A 144 -33.59 -0.22 -29.83
CA LYS A 144 -34.05 -1.39 -30.60
C LYS A 144 -34.99 -2.36 -29.87
N LEU A 145 -35.33 -2.08 -28.61
CA LEU A 145 -36.24 -2.93 -27.82
C LEU A 145 -37.68 -2.40 -27.77
N LEU A 146 -37.95 -1.15 -28.15
CA LEU A 146 -39.32 -0.66 -28.32
C LEU A 146 -39.92 -1.02 -29.68
N ASP A 147 -39.11 -1.06 -30.74
CA ASP A 147 -39.59 -1.37 -32.10
C ASP A 147 -39.99 -2.85 -32.28
N ASN A 148 -39.31 -3.78 -31.60
CA ASN A 148 -39.65 -5.21 -31.66
C ASN A 148 -40.81 -5.62 -30.74
N LEU A 149 -41.20 -4.78 -29.77
CA LEU A 149 -42.38 -5.01 -28.93
C LEU A 149 -43.66 -4.42 -29.52
N LEU A 150 -43.56 -3.39 -30.38
CA LEU A 150 -44.70 -2.85 -31.14
C LEU A 150 -45.12 -3.72 -32.33
N HIS A 151 -44.24 -4.60 -32.82
CA HIS A 151 -44.54 -5.46 -33.97
C HIS A 151 -45.15 -6.84 -33.59
N CYS A 152 -45.28 -7.16 -32.30
CA CYS A 152 -45.82 -8.43 -31.80
C CYS A 152 -47.21 -8.34 -31.13
N LEU A 153 -47.86 -7.17 -31.12
CA LEU A 153 -49.23 -6.97 -30.61
C LEU A 153 -50.22 -6.48 -31.69
N GLY A 154 -50.13 -7.05 -32.90
CA GLY A 154 -51.11 -6.78 -33.96
C GLY A 154 -50.95 -7.69 -35.18
N ALA A 155 -51.26 -8.98 -35.02
CA ALA A 155 -51.56 -9.85 -36.16
C ALA A 155 -53.02 -9.68 -36.58
N SER A 156 -53.22 -9.55 -37.90
CA SER A 156 -54.40 -10.01 -38.68
C SER A 156 -55.75 -9.33 -38.38
N HIS A 157 -56.61 -9.00 -39.32
CA HIS A 157 -56.81 -9.32 -40.73
C HIS A 157 -57.67 -8.18 -41.33
N ILE A 158 -57.65 -8.06 -42.67
CA ILE A 158 -58.78 -7.79 -43.57
C ILE A 158 -60.00 -7.05 -42.96
#